data_AF-A0A352TU53-F1
#
_entry.id   AF-A0A352TU53-F1
#
_cell.length_a   1.000
_cell.length_b   1.000
_cell.length_c   1.000
_cell.angle_alpha   90.00
_cell.angle_beta   90.00
_cell.angle_gamma   90.00
#
_symmetry.space_group_name_H-M   'P 1'
#
loop_
_entity.id
_entity.type
_entity.pdbx_description
1 polymer ?
#
loop_
_entity_poly.entity_id
_entity_poly.type
_entity_poly.pdbx_seq_one_letter_code
_entity_poly.pdbx_strand_id
1 'polypeptide(L)' 'DSVGKVSVSKSTFSLSLIDGVIDITTIQLPGKRKMPTKDFLNGQKVFVDGMILKEI' A
#
# COMPACT_ATOMS: atom_id res chain seq x y z
N ASP A 1 1.87 7.10 -15.52
CA ASP A 1 2.04 7.38 -14.07
C ASP A 1 3.46 7.83 -13.77
N SER A 2 3.67 8.56 -12.68
CA SER A 2 5.03 8.89 -12.22
C SER A 2 5.66 7.69 -11.52
N VAL A 3 6.95 7.47 -11.73
CA VAL A 3 7.72 6.46 -11.00
C VAL A 3 7.62 6.74 -9.50
N GLY A 4 7.37 5.70 -8.72
CA GLY A 4 7.15 5.82 -7.28
C GLY A 4 5.70 6.16 -6.87
N LYS A 5 4.79 6.36 -7.84
CA LYS A 5 3.36 6.52 -7.52
C LYS A 5 2.80 5.25 -6.90
N VAL A 6 2.24 5.40 -5.70
CA VAL A 6 1.51 4.36 -5.00
C VAL A 6 0.04 4.43 -5.40
N SER A 7 -0.53 3.31 -5.84
CA SER A 7 -1.95 3.15 -6.14
C SER A 7 -2.56 2.14 -5.18
N VAL A 8 -3.59 2.55 -4.44
CA VAL A 8 -4.25 1.70 -3.44
C VAL A 8 -5.73 1.58 -3.79
N SER A 9 -6.26 0.37 -3.76
CA SER A 9 -7.69 0.08 -3.81
C SER A 9 -8.09 -0.71 -2.57
N LYS A 10 -9.37 -1.13 -2.46
CA LYS A 10 -9.81 -1.98 -1.33
C LYS A 10 -9.09 -3.33 -1.25
N SER A 11 -8.52 -3.81 -2.36
CA SER A 11 -7.90 -5.13 -2.44
C SER A 11 -6.49 -5.12 -3.02
N THR A 12 -6.03 -4.00 -3.58
CA THR A 12 -4.73 -3.90 -4.26
C THR A 12 -3.89 -2.77 -3.69
N PHE A 13 -2.59 -2.99 -3.69
CA PHE A 13 -1.57 -2.00 -3.38
C PHE A 13 -0.48 -2.19 -4.44
N SER A 14 -0.32 -1.20 -5.30
CA SER A 14 0.59 -1.25 -6.43
C SER A 14 1.54 -0.06 -6.45
N LEU A 15 2.77 -0.27 -6.89
CA LEU A 15 3.79 0.75 -7.05
C LEU A 15 4.17 0.88 -8.52
N SER A 16 4.07 2.10 -9.06
CA SER A 16 4.48 2.38 -10.45
C SER A 16 6.00 2.45 -10.55
N LEU A 17 6.57 1.68 -11.49
CA LEU A 17 7.99 1.67 -11.84
C LEU A 17 8.25 2.44 -13.14
N ILE A 18 9.51 2.51 -13.56
CA ILE A 18 9.91 3.05 -14.86
C ILE A 18 9.30 2.21 -16.01
N ASP A 19 9.21 0.89 -15.83
CA ASP A 19 8.88 -0.08 -16.86
C ASP A 19 7.81 -1.09 -16.42
N GLY A 20 6.87 -0.66 -15.58
CA GLY A 20 5.75 -1.50 -15.18
C GLY A 20 5.19 -1.16 -13.81
N VAL A 21 4.63 -2.17 -13.16
CA VAL A 21 3.97 -2.05 -11.86
C VAL A 21 4.34 -3.24 -10.99
N ILE A 22 4.66 -3.00 -9.72
CA ILE A 22 4.80 -4.05 -8.70
C ILE A 22 3.54 -4.07 -7.84
N ASP A 23 2.95 -5.25 -7.68
CA ASP A 23 1.89 -5.48 -6.71
C ASP A 23 2.46 -5.96 -5.37
N ILE A 24 2.12 -5.25 -4.30
CA ILE A 24 2.44 -5.65 -2.94
C ILE A 24 1.34 -6.59 -2.45
N THR A 25 1.65 -7.89 -2.37
CA THR A 25 0.70 -8.93 -1.96
C THR A 25 0.72 -9.23 -0.47
N THR A 26 1.83 -8.93 0.21
CA THR A 26 2.01 -9.13 1.66
C THR A 26 2.86 -8.02 2.26
N ILE A 27 2.56 -7.64 3.50
CA ILE A 27 3.26 -6.59 4.24
C ILE A 27 3.49 -7.03 5.69
N GLN A 28 4.55 -6.53 6.31
CA GLN A 28 4.82 -6.71 7.73
C GLN A 28 5.10 -5.36 8.36
N LEU A 29 4.29 -4.98 9.34
CA LEU A 29 4.55 -3.80 10.17
C LEU A 29 5.46 -4.15 11.35
N PRO A 30 6.21 -3.19 11.91
CA PRO A 30 7.00 -3.39 13.11
C PRO A 30 6.17 -4.00 14.24
N GLY A 31 6.68 -5.08 14.86
CA GLY A 31 5.99 -5.78 15.94
C GLY A 31 4.73 -6.57 15.53
N LYS A 32 4.41 -6.67 14.23
CA LYS A 32 3.30 -7.48 13.71
C LYS A 32 3.81 -8.65 12.88
N ARG A 33 2.97 -9.68 12.75
CA ARG A 33 3.22 -10.77 11.81
C ARG A 33 3.03 -10.27 10.37
N LYS A 34 3.74 -10.90 9.43
CA LYS A 34 3.49 -10.73 8.00
C LYS A 34 2.02 -11.06 7.72
N MET A 35 1.35 -10.22 6.93
CA MET A 35 -0.06 -10.35 6.61
C MET A 35 -0.33 -10.07 5.13
N PRO A 36 -1.41 -10.64 4.55
CA PRO A 36 -1.91 -10.23 3.25
C PRO A 36 -2.20 -8.73 3.21
N THR A 37 -1.92 -8.09 2.07
CA THR A 37 -2.17 -6.65 1.92
C THR A 37 -3.64 -6.29 2.11
N LYS A 38 -4.57 -7.18 1.73
CA LYS A 38 -6.01 -7.01 2.00
C LYS A 38 -6.30 -6.80 3.50
N ASP A 39 -5.68 -7.60 4.36
CA ASP A 39 -5.90 -7.52 5.82
C ASP A 39 -5.31 -6.22 6.38
N PHE A 40 -4.15 -5.81 5.87
CA PHE A 40 -3.58 -4.50 6.16
C PHE A 40 -4.54 -3.37 5.75
N LEU A 41 -5.05 -3.40 4.51
CA LEU A 41 -5.93 -2.37 3.95
C LEU A 41 -7.29 -2.30 4.64
N ASN A 42 -7.83 -3.44 5.12
CA ASN A 42 -9.07 -3.47 5.91
C ASN A 42 -8.93 -2.69 7.24
N GLY A 43 -7.73 -2.68 7.83
CA GLY A 43 -7.45 -1.95 9.07
C GLY A 43 -7.11 -0.46 8.86
N GLN A 44 -6.88 -0.04 7.62
CA GLN A 44 -6.61 1.36 7.28
C GLN A 44 -7.90 2.08 6.93
N LYS A 45 -8.09 3.29 7.47
CA LYS A 45 -9.07 4.23 6.91
C LYS A 45 -8.46 4.76 5.61
N VAL A 46 -8.62 4.01 4.52
CA VAL A 46 -8.15 4.39 3.18
C VAL A 46 -8.97 5.59 2.70
N PHE A 47 -8.66 6.77 3.21
CA PHE A 47 -9.11 8.04 2.65
C PHE A 47 -8.12 8.47 1.59
N VAL A 48 -8.53 8.19 0.35
CA VAL A 48 -8.49 9.02 -0.86
C VAL A 48 -7.38 10.10 -0.92
N ASP A 49 -6.51 9.91 -1.92
CA ASP A 49 -5.58 10.84 -2.55
C ASP A 49 -4.63 11.66 -1.66
N GLY A 50 -3.40 11.15 -1.52
CA GLY A 50 -2.22 11.99 -1.33
C GLY A 50 -1.66 12.08 0.10
N MET A 51 -2.19 11.35 1.08
CA MET A 51 -1.65 11.41 2.44
C MET A 51 -0.41 10.52 2.64
N ILE A 52 0.72 11.19 2.90
CA ILE A 52 1.93 10.63 3.49
C ILE A 52 1.58 10.18 4.93
N LEU A 53 1.83 8.91 5.24
CA LEU A 53 1.72 8.35 6.59
C LEU A 53 2.61 9.16 7.54
N LYS A 54 2.00 10.02 8.37
CA LYS A 54 2.66 10.61 9.53
C LYS A 54 2.42 9.67 10.71
N GLU A 55 3.49 9.17 11.31
CA GLU A 55 3.44 8.38 12.55
C GLU A 55 2.79 9.19 13.68
N ILE A 56 2.04 8.48 14.54
CA ILE A 56 1.50 8.98 15.81
C ILE A 56 2.66 9.12 16.80
#